data_AF-A0A426VJ98-F1
#
_entry.id   AF-A0A426VJ98-F1
#
_cell.length_a   1.000
_cell.length_b   1.000
_cell.length_c   1.000
_cell.angle_alpha   90.00
_cell.angle_beta   90.00
_cell.angle_gamma   90.00
#
_symmetry.space_group_name_H-M   'P 1'
#
loop_
_entity.id
_entity.type
_entity.pdbx_description
1 polymer ?
#
loop_
_entity_poly.entity_id
_entity_poly.type
_entity_poly.pdbx_seq_one_letter_code
_entity_poly.pdbx_strand_id
1 'polypeptide(L)'
;MKTTKSILIISVTLALSACVGYSKANPTEVQTQGSYQLIAYQDCIPIIKHTMDSEQVGAYKALKAAERDMSAKELPIRDIEDKLALLSKEIEAISIEAIREDDSQLVINKALLAKQEEKAKQIEAIIENHSDSFDAIGDYAEKIEAAANRFDKALKPIIGDLTEVNINIIEPGETPSARCLVSS
;
A
#
# COMPACT_ATOMS: atom_id res chain seq x y z
N MET A 1 -14.92 4.70 31.69
CA MET A 1 -13.74 5.06 30.88
C MET A 1 -13.82 4.27 29.58
N LYS A 2 -14.06 4.93 28.44
CA LYS A 2 -14.02 4.29 27.12
C LYS A 2 -12.59 4.42 26.59
N THR A 3 -11.89 3.31 26.42
CA THR A 3 -10.56 3.27 25.82
C THR A 3 -10.72 3.32 24.31
N THR A 4 -10.53 4.50 23.75
CA THR A 4 -10.41 4.70 22.30
C THR A 4 -9.07 4.09 21.87
N LYS A 5 -9.11 2.99 21.11
CA LYS A 5 -7.90 2.42 20.49
C LYS A 5 -7.44 3.36 19.38
N SER A 6 -6.35 4.08 19.61
CA SER A 6 -5.68 4.88 18.58
C SER A 6 -5.02 3.95 17.56
N ILE A 7 -5.40 4.08 16.29
CA ILE A 7 -4.81 3.37 15.15
C ILE A 7 -3.59 4.17 14.70
N LEU A 8 -2.41 3.54 14.77
CA LEU A 8 -1.15 4.11 14.32
C LEU A 8 -1.01 3.85 12.81
N ILE A 9 -1.04 4.89 11.98
CA ILE A 9 -0.89 4.78 10.53
C ILE A 9 0.61 4.80 10.20
N ILE A 10 1.22 3.61 10.10
CA ILE A 10 2.62 3.46 9.66
C ILE A 10 2.65 3.54 8.13
N SER A 11 3.02 4.71 7.59
CA SER A 11 3.21 4.91 6.16
C SER A 11 4.61 4.41 5.74
N VAL A 12 4.75 3.11 5.43
CA VAL A 12 6.02 2.58 4.90
C VAL A 12 6.13 2.93 3.42
N THR A 13 7.00 3.87 3.07
CA THR A 13 7.25 4.24 1.67
C THR A 13 8.36 3.38 1.06
N LEU A 14 8.06 2.77 -0.09
CA LEU A 14 9.04 2.13 -0.96
C LEU A 14 9.83 3.21 -1.70
N ALA A 15 11.15 3.23 -1.51
CA ALA A 15 12.05 4.13 -2.22
C ALA A 15 12.18 3.70 -3.69
N LEU A 16 11.34 4.26 -4.57
CA LEU A 16 11.67 4.34 -5.99
C LEU A 16 12.66 5.49 -6.18
N SER A 17 13.87 5.13 -6.62
CA SER A 17 15.00 6.03 -6.82
C SER A 17 14.80 6.89 -8.08
N ALA A 18 14.12 8.03 -7.92
CA ALA A 18 14.26 9.16 -8.83
C ALA A 18 15.16 10.22 -8.16
N CYS A 19 16.33 10.42 -8.74
CA CYS A 19 17.32 11.40 -8.29
C CYS A 19 16.80 12.83 -8.54
N VAL A 20 16.61 13.61 -7.47
CA VAL A 20 16.61 15.07 -7.56
C VAL A 20 17.35 15.58 -6.34
N GLY A 21 18.54 16.15 -6.58
CA GLY A 21 19.45 16.60 -5.53
C GLY A 21 19.10 17.99 -5.04
N TYR A 22 19.11 18.17 -3.73
CA TYR A 22 19.46 19.44 -3.08
C TYR A 22 20.24 19.13 -1.81
N SER A 23 21.53 19.45 -1.83
CA SER A 23 22.46 19.29 -0.71
C SER A 23 22.41 20.50 0.21
N LYS A 24 22.19 20.27 1.50
CA LYS A 24 22.85 21.04 2.57
C LYS A 24 23.35 20.06 3.63
N ALA A 25 24.66 19.84 3.62
CA ALA A 25 25.37 19.07 4.63
C ALA A 25 25.66 19.94 5.86
N ASN A 26 25.55 19.34 7.05
CA ASN A 26 26.29 19.70 8.27
C ASN A 26 26.11 18.57 9.32
N PRO A 27 27.04 18.40 10.28
CA PRO A 27 28.19 17.52 10.12
C PRO A 27 28.22 16.32 11.10
N THR A 28 29.03 15.33 10.72
CA THR A 28 29.71 14.33 11.57
C THR A 28 28.85 13.57 12.59
N GLU A 29 28.17 12.52 12.11
CA GLU A 29 27.90 11.35 12.95
C GLU A 29 28.70 10.19 12.41
N VAL A 30 29.28 9.43 13.33
CA VAL A 30 29.93 8.16 13.05
C VAL A 30 28.89 7.27 12.38
N GLN A 31 28.89 7.22 11.06
CA GLN A 31 28.26 6.14 10.34
C GLN A 31 29.01 4.89 10.80
N THR A 32 28.38 4.10 11.66
CA THR A 32 28.71 2.69 11.80
C THR A 32 28.43 2.05 10.44
N GLN A 33 29.40 2.18 9.53
CA GLN A 33 29.42 1.53 8.24
C GLN A 33 29.11 0.04 8.48
N GLY A 34 27.95 -0.41 8.00
CA GLY A 34 27.52 -1.80 8.15
C GLY A 34 26.31 -2.06 9.06
N SER A 35 25.72 -1.05 9.70
CA SER A 35 24.56 -1.25 10.60
C SER A 35 23.29 -0.52 10.12
N TYR A 36 22.12 -1.09 10.43
CA TYR A 36 20.83 -0.46 10.18
C TYR A 36 20.64 0.73 11.14
N GLN A 37 20.21 1.88 10.62
CA GLN A 37 19.93 3.08 11.41
C GLN A 37 18.46 3.45 11.30
N LEU A 38 17.83 3.75 12.43
CA LEU A 38 16.52 4.39 12.49
C LEU A 38 16.71 5.89 12.71
N ILE A 39 16.06 6.70 11.89
CA ILE A 39 15.92 8.14 12.12
C ILE A 39 14.43 8.49 12.18
N ALA A 40 13.98 9.04 13.31
CA ALA A 40 12.64 9.60 13.42
C ALA A 40 12.69 11.11 13.19
N TYR A 41 11.75 11.61 12.39
CA TYR A 41 11.60 13.02 12.06
C TYR A 41 10.27 13.55 12.56
N GLN A 42 10.28 14.78 13.06
CA GLN A 42 9.10 15.60 13.31
C GLN A 42 9.36 16.95 12.64
N ASP A 43 8.41 17.45 11.85
CA ASP A 43 8.57 18.66 11.03
C ASP A 43 9.87 18.67 10.21
N CYS A 44 10.26 17.50 9.70
CA CYS A 44 11.48 17.29 8.92
C CYS A 44 12.79 17.55 9.64
N ILE A 45 12.72 17.68 10.96
CA ILE A 45 13.87 17.75 11.84
C ILE A 45 14.07 16.37 12.46
N PRO A 46 15.27 15.77 12.35
CA PRO A 46 15.55 14.49 13.00
C PRO A 46 15.53 14.70 14.52
N ILE A 47 14.63 13.98 15.19
CA ILE A 47 14.45 14.05 16.66
C ILE A 47 15.02 12.81 17.36
N ILE A 48 15.14 11.69 16.63
CA ILE A 48 15.75 10.45 17.14
C ILE A 48 16.69 9.91 16.07
N LYS A 49 17.85 9.44 16.51
CA LYS A 49 18.75 8.59 15.72
C LYS A 49 19.17 7.41 16.57
N HIS A 50 18.96 6.22 16.05
CA HIS A 50 19.13 4.98 16.80
C HIS A 50 19.74 3.89 15.92
N THR A 51 20.83 3.28 16.38
CA THR A 51 21.36 2.08 15.73
C THR A 51 20.49 0.90 16.12
N MET A 52 19.89 0.25 15.12
CA MET A 52 18.94 -0.81 15.37
C MET A 52 19.64 -2.07 15.89
N ASP A 53 19.04 -2.71 16.90
CA ASP A 53 19.50 -4.00 17.40
C ASP A 53 19.01 -5.17 16.53
N SER A 54 19.39 -6.40 16.89
CA SER A 54 18.99 -7.59 16.14
C SER A 54 17.49 -7.87 16.12
N GLU A 55 16.76 -7.53 17.19
CA GLU A 55 15.31 -7.71 17.26
C GLU A 55 14.62 -6.73 16.31
N GLN A 56 15.03 -5.46 16.36
CA GLN A 56 14.52 -4.39 15.51
C GLN A 56 14.81 -4.65 14.03
N VAL A 57 16.03 -5.05 13.69
CA VAL A 57 16.41 -5.42 12.32
C VAL A 57 15.61 -6.63 11.85
N GLY A 58 15.41 -7.64 12.72
CA GLY A 58 14.61 -8.82 12.42
C GLY A 58 13.15 -8.46 12.11
N ALA A 59 12.54 -7.60 12.93
CA ALA A 59 11.18 -7.14 12.72
C ALA A 59 11.02 -6.31 11.43
N TYR A 60 11.96 -5.40 11.16
CA TYR A 60 11.99 -4.62 9.91
C TYR A 60 12.08 -5.52 8.67
N LYS A 61 13.01 -6.47 8.67
CA LYS A 61 13.18 -7.39 7.54
C LYS A 61 11.95 -8.28 7.32
N ALA A 62 11.28 -8.69 8.41
CA ALA A 62 10.02 -9.44 8.31
C ALA A 62 8.91 -8.59 7.68
N LEU A 63 8.79 -7.32 8.05
CA LEU A 63 7.85 -6.37 7.43
C LEU A 63 8.16 -6.18 5.94
N LYS A 64 9.42 -5.90 5.58
CA LYS A 64 9.86 -5.78 4.17
C LYS A 64 9.63 -7.06 3.36
N ALA A 65 9.72 -8.23 3.98
CA ALA A 65 9.40 -9.49 3.32
C ALA A 65 7.90 -9.62 3.07
N ALA A 66 7.06 -9.32 4.07
CA ALA A 66 5.60 -9.34 3.93
C ALA A 66 5.10 -8.35 2.87
N GLU A 67 5.65 -7.13 2.82
CA GLU A 67 5.34 -6.13 1.79
C GLU A 67 5.67 -6.62 0.37
N ARG A 68 6.86 -7.21 0.19
CA ARG A 68 7.26 -7.75 -1.13
C ARG A 68 6.38 -8.90 -1.58
N ASP A 69 5.99 -9.77 -0.65
CA ASP A 69 5.08 -10.88 -0.93
C ASP A 69 3.70 -10.35 -1.32
N MET A 70 3.14 -9.40 -0.56
CA MET A 70 1.88 -8.74 -0.91
C MET A 70 1.93 -8.10 -2.30
N SER A 71 2.94 -7.29 -2.59
CA SER A 71 3.09 -6.65 -3.91
C SER A 71 3.16 -7.67 -5.05
N ALA A 72 3.80 -8.82 -4.84
CA ALA A 72 3.85 -9.88 -5.85
C ALA A 72 2.48 -10.55 -6.07
N LYS A 73 1.65 -10.65 -5.02
CA LYS A 73 0.31 -11.24 -5.05
C LYS A 73 -0.76 -10.30 -5.60
N GLU A 74 -0.53 -8.99 -5.54
CA GLU A 74 -1.39 -7.98 -6.18
C GLU A 74 -1.22 -7.95 -7.72
N LEU A 75 -0.06 -8.36 -8.25
CA LEU A 75 0.22 -8.29 -9.70
C LEU A 75 -0.85 -8.96 -10.58
N PRO A 76 -1.27 -10.22 -10.31
CA PRO A 76 -2.29 -10.88 -11.14
C PRO A 76 -3.64 -10.14 -11.15
N ILE A 77 -3.98 -9.45 -10.06
CA ILE A 77 -5.22 -8.66 -9.98
C ILE A 77 -5.06 -7.36 -10.77
N ARG A 78 -3.92 -6.68 -10.64
CA ARG A 78 -3.62 -5.50 -11.45
C ARG A 78 -3.64 -5.78 -12.95
N ASP A 79 -3.21 -6.97 -13.36
CA ASP A 79 -3.21 -7.40 -14.76
C ASP A 79 -4.63 -7.54 -15.35
N ILE A 80 -5.67 -7.66 -14.51
CA ILE A 80 -7.06 -7.78 -14.96
C ILE A 80 -7.90 -6.51 -14.74
N GLU A 81 -7.40 -5.51 -14.01
CA GLU A 81 -8.11 -4.26 -13.69
C GLU A 81 -8.62 -3.55 -14.95
N ASP A 82 -7.76 -3.35 -15.95
CA ASP A 82 -8.12 -2.68 -17.20
C ASP A 82 -9.21 -3.44 -17.97
N LYS A 83 -9.15 -4.77 -17.94
CA LYS A 83 -10.13 -5.63 -18.62
C LYS A 83 -11.49 -5.58 -17.93
N LEU A 84 -11.51 -5.61 -16.59
CA LEU A 84 -12.74 -5.46 -15.80
C LEU A 84 -13.35 -4.06 -15.99
N ALA A 85 -12.52 -3.01 -15.99
CA ALA A 85 -12.97 -1.65 -16.23
C ALA A 85 -13.57 -1.46 -17.62
N LEU A 86 -12.94 -2.05 -18.65
CA LEU A 86 -13.46 -2.02 -20.02
C LEU A 86 -14.83 -2.71 -20.12
N LEU A 87 -14.94 -3.94 -19.63
CA LEU A 87 -16.20 -4.71 -19.65
C LEU A 87 -17.32 -3.99 -18.88
N SER A 88 -16.98 -3.34 -17.76
CA SER A 88 -17.93 -2.56 -16.96
C SER A 88 -18.45 -1.34 -17.74
N LYS A 89 -17.57 -0.63 -18.45
CA LYS A 89 -17.97 0.49 -19.34
C LYS A 89 -18.84 0.01 -20.51
N GLU A 90 -18.55 -1.15 -21.08
CA GLU A 90 -19.36 -1.73 -22.15
C GLU A 90 -20.78 -2.09 -21.64
N ILE A 91 -20.88 -2.66 -20.43
CA ILE A 91 -22.17 -2.93 -19.78
C ILE A 91 -22.96 -1.63 -19.54
N GLU A 92 -22.30 -0.59 -19.05
CA GLU A 92 -22.92 0.73 -18.80
C GLU A 92 -23.45 1.33 -20.10
N ALA A 93 -22.63 1.37 -21.15
CA ALA A 93 -23.04 1.89 -22.46
C ALA A 93 -24.23 1.11 -23.04
N ILE A 94 -24.20 -0.23 -22.94
CA ILE A 94 -25.32 -1.07 -23.38
C ILE A 94 -26.58 -0.79 -22.55
N SER A 95 -26.45 -0.58 -21.25
CA SER A 95 -27.60 -0.32 -20.35
C SER A 95 -28.34 0.95 -20.75
N ILE A 96 -27.60 2.00 -21.12
CA ILE A 96 -28.17 3.28 -21.58
C ILE A 96 -28.97 3.11 -22.87
N GLU A 97 -28.53 2.23 -23.77
CA GLU A 97 -29.20 2.02 -25.07
C GLU A 97 -30.30 0.95 -25.04
N ALA A 98 -30.24 0.02 -24.08
CA ALA A 98 -31.09 -1.15 -24.02
C ALA A 98 -32.53 -0.83 -23.62
N ILE A 99 -32.74 0.26 -22.86
CA ILE A 99 -34.06 0.69 -22.40
C ILE A 99 -34.25 2.14 -22.83
N ARG A 100 -35.27 2.39 -23.66
CA ARG A 100 -35.71 3.73 -24.00
C ARG A 100 -37.16 3.90 -23.58
N GLU A 101 -37.41 4.90 -22.75
CA GLU A 101 -38.74 5.24 -22.26
C GLU A 101 -39.07 6.68 -22.67
N ASP A 102 -40.26 6.88 -23.20
CA ASP A 102 -40.88 8.20 -23.42
C ASP A 102 -42.30 8.21 -22.86
N ASP A 103 -42.99 9.36 -22.91
CA ASP A 103 -44.33 9.57 -22.34
C ASP A 103 -45.42 8.60 -22.85
N SER A 104 -45.15 7.87 -23.94
CA SER A 104 -46.11 7.02 -24.64
C SER A 104 -45.70 5.55 -24.77
N GLN A 105 -44.41 5.21 -24.61
CA GLN A 105 -43.93 3.84 -24.82
C GLN A 105 -42.62 3.54 -24.08
N LEU A 106 -42.49 2.28 -23.69
CA LEU A 106 -41.25 1.65 -23.21
C LEU A 106 -40.74 0.69 -24.29
N VAL A 107 -39.55 0.96 -24.82
CA VAL A 107 -38.88 0.13 -25.81
C VAL A 107 -37.68 -0.56 -25.17
N ILE A 108 -37.73 -1.89 -25.10
CA ILE A 108 -36.67 -2.73 -24.55
C ILE A 108 -35.98 -3.49 -25.69
N ASN A 109 -34.69 -3.24 -25.89
CA ASN A 109 -33.87 -3.95 -26.86
C ASN A 109 -33.29 -5.23 -26.25
N LYS A 110 -34.00 -6.35 -26.45
CA LYS A 110 -33.59 -7.67 -25.95
C LYS A 110 -32.23 -8.15 -26.48
N ALA A 111 -31.82 -7.72 -27.67
CA ALA A 111 -30.51 -8.09 -28.21
C ALA A 111 -29.37 -7.36 -27.48
N LEU A 112 -29.60 -6.11 -27.05
CA LEU A 112 -28.66 -5.38 -26.20
C LEU A 112 -28.59 -6.00 -24.80
N LEU A 113 -29.73 -6.38 -24.21
CA LEU A 113 -29.75 -7.12 -22.94
C LEU A 113 -28.98 -8.45 -23.00
N ALA A 114 -29.11 -9.21 -24.09
CA ALA A 114 -28.33 -10.44 -24.28
C ALA A 114 -26.81 -10.17 -24.36
N LYS A 115 -26.40 -9.07 -25.00
CA LYS A 115 -24.98 -8.65 -25.03
C LYS A 115 -24.49 -8.22 -23.66
N GLN A 116 -25.32 -7.53 -22.88
CA GLN A 116 -25.01 -7.15 -21.50
C GLN A 116 -24.75 -8.39 -20.64
N GLU A 117 -25.62 -9.40 -20.74
CA GLU A 117 -25.48 -10.66 -20.01
C GLU A 117 -24.19 -11.40 -20.39
N GLU A 118 -23.84 -11.43 -21.68
CA GLU A 118 -22.59 -12.01 -22.15
C GLU A 118 -21.36 -11.30 -21.55
N LYS A 119 -21.40 -9.97 -21.45
CA LYS A 119 -20.32 -9.19 -20.82
C LYS A 119 -20.23 -9.44 -19.32
N ALA A 120 -21.36 -9.58 -18.64
CA ALA A 120 -21.40 -9.94 -17.23
C ALA A 120 -20.78 -11.33 -16.98
N LYS A 121 -21.10 -12.32 -17.82
CA LYS A 121 -20.48 -13.66 -17.77
C LYS A 121 -18.96 -13.62 -18.00
N GLN A 122 -18.48 -12.71 -18.86
CA GLN A 122 -17.04 -12.51 -19.05
C GLN A 122 -16.37 -11.95 -17.79
N ILE A 123 -17.03 -11.06 -17.05
CA ILE A 123 -16.56 -10.58 -15.74
C ILE A 123 -16.53 -11.73 -14.73
N GLU A 124 -17.63 -12.51 -14.61
CA GLU A 124 -17.70 -13.66 -13.71
C GLU A 124 -16.58 -14.66 -13.97
N ALA A 125 -16.33 -15.00 -15.24
CA ALA A 125 -15.24 -15.90 -15.63
C ALA A 125 -13.85 -15.33 -15.31
N ILE A 126 -13.64 -14.02 -15.41
CA ILE A 126 -12.37 -13.40 -15.01
C ILE A 126 -12.17 -13.53 -13.50
N ILE A 127 -13.21 -13.23 -12.71
CA ILE A 127 -13.16 -13.32 -11.25
C ILE A 127 -12.92 -14.76 -10.81
N GLU A 128 -13.65 -15.73 -11.38
CA GLU A 128 -13.51 -17.15 -11.06
C GLU A 128 -12.11 -17.67 -11.38
N ASN A 129 -11.53 -17.28 -12.52
CA ASN A 129 -10.16 -17.65 -12.87
C ASN A 129 -9.09 -17.02 -11.95
N HIS A 130 -9.45 -15.99 -11.17
CA HIS A 130 -8.54 -15.30 -10.25
C HIS A 130 -8.96 -15.43 -8.79
N SER A 131 -9.90 -16.32 -8.45
CA SER A 131 -10.42 -16.49 -7.08
C SER A 131 -9.30 -16.69 -6.06
N ASP A 132 -8.33 -17.56 -6.39
CA ASP A 132 -7.19 -17.85 -5.53
C ASP A 132 -6.32 -16.62 -5.27
N SER A 133 -6.26 -15.69 -6.23
CA SER A 133 -5.50 -14.44 -6.08
C SER A 133 -6.25 -13.46 -5.16
N PHE A 134 -7.58 -13.39 -5.25
CA PHE A 134 -8.40 -12.56 -4.37
C PHE A 134 -8.41 -13.08 -2.93
N ASP A 135 -8.57 -14.40 -2.75
CA ASP A 135 -8.52 -15.04 -1.44
C ASP A 135 -7.14 -14.85 -0.79
N ALA A 136 -6.08 -14.98 -1.59
CA ALA A 136 -4.71 -14.77 -1.13
C ALA A 136 -4.52 -13.36 -0.53
N ILE A 137 -5.06 -12.29 -1.14
CA ILE A 137 -4.89 -10.92 -0.60
C ILE A 137 -5.41 -10.82 0.84
N GLY A 138 -6.55 -11.46 1.15
CA GLY A 138 -7.11 -11.49 2.50
C GLY A 138 -6.13 -12.09 3.50
N ASP A 139 -5.61 -13.28 3.20
CA ASP A 139 -4.62 -13.97 4.04
C ASP A 139 -3.31 -13.17 4.20
N TYR A 140 -2.89 -12.45 3.16
CA TYR A 140 -1.68 -11.62 3.22
C TYR A 140 -1.89 -10.33 4.01
N ALA A 141 -3.10 -9.79 4.06
CA ALA A 141 -3.43 -8.61 4.86
C ALA A 141 -3.19 -8.88 6.35
N GLU A 142 -3.55 -10.07 6.83
CA GLU A 142 -3.28 -10.48 8.21
C GLU A 142 -1.77 -10.63 8.48
N LYS A 143 -1.01 -11.17 7.52
CA LYS A 143 0.45 -11.35 7.65
C LYS A 143 1.19 -10.02 7.69
N ILE A 144 0.82 -9.07 6.83
CA ILE A 144 1.44 -7.74 6.84
C ILE A 144 1.06 -6.97 8.10
N GLU A 145 -0.20 -7.08 8.57
CA GLU A 145 -0.62 -6.49 9.84
C GLU A 145 0.18 -7.06 11.02
N ALA A 146 0.34 -8.39 11.09
CA ALA A 146 1.12 -9.02 12.15
C ALA A 146 2.60 -8.59 12.11
N ALA A 147 3.20 -8.48 10.92
CA ALA A 147 4.57 -8.00 10.76
C ALA A 147 4.72 -6.51 11.15
N ALA A 148 3.75 -5.67 10.77
CA ALA A 148 3.72 -4.25 11.11
C ALA A 148 3.57 -4.05 12.61
N ASN A 149 2.66 -4.78 13.27
CA ASN A 149 2.48 -4.75 14.72
C ASN A 149 3.74 -5.20 15.47
N ARG A 150 4.45 -6.22 14.95
CA ARG A 150 5.72 -6.66 15.52
C ARG A 150 6.80 -5.58 15.40
N PHE A 151 6.86 -4.91 14.25
CA PHE A 151 7.79 -3.81 14.03
C PHE A 151 7.49 -2.62 14.94
N ASP A 152 6.23 -2.20 15.03
CA ASP A 152 5.78 -1.14 15.94
C ASP A 152 6.18 -1.43 17.39
N LYS A 153 5.91 -2.66 17.86
CA LYS A 153 6.28 -3.09 19.20
C LYS A 153 7.80 -3.06 19.44
N ALA A 154 8.60 -3.44 18.45
CA ALA A 154 10.06 -3.40 18.54
C ALA A 154 10.61 -1.97 18.58
N LEU A 155 9.89 -1.01 17.97
CA LEU A 155 10.27 0.40 17.98
C LEU A 155 9.75 1.17 19.18
N LYS A 156 8.66 0.73 19.81
CA LYS A 156 8.03 1.41 20.94
C LYS A 156 8.98 1.84 22.08
N PRO A 157 10.01 1.08 22.47
CA PRO A 157 10.98 1.54 23.48
C PRO A 157 11.80 2.77 23.06
N ILE A 158 11.93 3.02 21.75
CA ILE A 158 12.71 4.11 21.16
C ILE A 158 11.82 5.32 20.87
N ILE A 159 10.67 5.09 20.23
CA ILE A 159 9.75 6.17 19.81
C ILE A 159 8.73 6.55 20.90
N GLY A 160 8.58 5.72 21.94
CA GLY A 160 7.64 5.97 23.03
C GLY A 160 6.20 6.07 22.55
N ASP A 161 5.51 7.13 22.99
CA ASP A 161 4.14 7.46 22.59
C ASP A 161 4.11 8.65 21.61
N LEU A 162 5.21 8.93 20.91
CA LEU A 162 5.26 10.00 19.91
C LEU A 162 4.22 9.73 18.81
N THR A 163 3.28 10.66 18.66
CA THR A 163 2.32 10.69 17.56
C THR A 163 2.85 11.62 16.48
N GLU A 164 2.66 11.28 15.20
CA GLU A 164 3.04 12.13 14.04
C GLU A 164 4.55 12.20 13.75
N VAL A 165 5.26 11.06 13.87
CA VAL A 165 6.67 10.94 13.49
C VAL A 165 6.85 10.18 12.18
N ASN A 166 7.71 10.68 11.31
CA ASN A 166 8.15 9.98 10.11
C ASN A 166 9.39 9.15 10.46
N ILE A 167 9.30 7.82 10.28
CA ILE A 167 10.41 6.90 10.55
C ILE A 167 11.11 6.57 9.24
N ASN A 168 12.41 6.81 9.18
CA ASN A 168 13.28 6.39 8.09
C ASN A 168 14.25 5.33 8.59
N ILE A 169 14.32 4.20 7.89
CA ILE A 169 15.30 3.15 8.15
C ILE A 169 16.36 3.20 7.05
N ILE A 170 17.61 3.38 7.44
CA ILE A 170 18.77 3.42 6.55
C ILE A 170 19.45 2.07 6.62
N GLU A 171 19.50 1.38 5.49
CA GLU A 171 20.17 0.08 5.42
C GLU A 171 21.70 0.21 5.41
N PRO A 172 22.44 -0.85 5.78
CA PRO A 172 23.89 -0.88 5.64
C PRO A 172 24.34 -0.52 4.22
N GLY A 173 25.10 0.56 4.08
CA GLY A 173 25.61 1.03 2.79
C GLY A 173 24.70 2.02 2.06
N GLU A 174 23.52 2.33 2.60
CA GLU A 174 22.68 3.41 2.10
C GLU A 174 23.07 4.76 2.69
N THR A 175 22.98 5.81 1.87
CA THR A 175 23.13 7.19 2.36
C THR A 175 21.78 7.70 2.89
N PRO A 176 21.76 8.36 4.06
CA PRO A 176 20.56 8.99 4.58
C PRO A 176 19.94 9.93 3.54
N SER A 177 18.71 9.65 3.10
CA SER A 177 17.93 10.62 2.32
C SER A 177 17.03 11.40 3.27
N ALA A 178 17.11 12.73 3.25
CA ALA A 178 16.20 13.60 3.99
C ALA A 178 14.85 13.69 3.26
N ARG A 179 14.18 12.55 3.07
CA ARG A 179 12.82 12.51 2.55
C ARG A 179 11.87 12.59 3.72
N CYS A 180 11.62 13.81 4.15
CA CYS A 180 10.53 14.09 5.05
C CYS A 180 9.31 14.46 4.23
N LEU A 181 8.23 13.70 4.37
CA LEU A 181 6.94 14.02 3.77
C LEU A 181 6.32 15.13 4.62
N VAL A 182 6.17 16.32 4.03
CA VAL A 182 5.39 17.40 4.63
C VAL A 182 3.94 16.93 4.59
N SER A 183 3.32 16.70 5.75
CA SER A 183 1.86 16.53 5.81
C SER A 183 1.24 17.78 5.22
N SER A 184 0.58 17.64 4.07
CA SER A 184 -0.20 18.71 3.43
C SER A 184 -1.61 18.72 4.00
#